data_AF-A0A3N2MKV1-F1
#
_entry.id   AF-A0A3N2MKV1-F1
#
_cell.length_a   1.000
_cell.length_b   1.000
_cell.length_c   1.000
_cell.angle_alpha   90.00
_cell.angle_beta   90.00
_cell.angle_gamma   90.00
#
_symmetry.space_group_name_H-M   'P 1'
#
loop_
_entity.id
_entity.type
_entity.pdbx_description
1 polymer ?
#
loop_
_entity_poly.entity_id
_entity_poly.type
_entity_poly.pdbx_seq_one_letter_code
_entity_poly.pdbx_strand_id
1 'polypeptide(L)'
;MKPKTTYQKRIVKLNKSVEALSENIIEWAKESAITHPAVRRKNNVTVCPMCGNAMVYAGNARKVKCLECERTLQVIEADTWKSIKGTLKGWFSTLGVIDGLQVQRTFEIRCRYFMKDRKREYSIRELCRHWLSPDGSIAITALPRLMGQFMDSFPFNGKIELRGSSQMVYDYIADNAEVYPEYQLIPLLSHSLTLEDRFGYGRQTNLQKVLDIANNTQ
;
A
#
# COMPACT_ATOMS: atom_id res chain seq x y z
N MET A 1 -8.10 -11.24 -18.27
CA MET A 1 -9.44 -11.35 -18.91
C MET A 1 -9.39 -10.65 -20.27
N LYS A 2 -10.11 -11.12 -21.29
CA LYS A 2 -10.24 -10.38 -22.57
C LYS A 2 -11.18 -9.18 -22.37
N PRO A 3 -10.81 -7.96 -22.80
CA PRO A 3 -11.67 -6.79 -22.66
C PRO A 3 -12.91 -6.93 -23.56
N LYS A 4 -14.09 -6.86 -22.97
CA LYS A 4 -15.38 -6.96 -23.67
C LYS A 4 -15.98 -5.59 -23.95
N THR A 5 -16.00 -4.72 -22.94
CA THR A 5 -16.61 -3.38 -23.03
C THR A 5 -15.64 -2.35 -23.62
N THR A 6 -16.19 -1.26 -24.15
CA THR A 6 -15.42 -0.09 -24.62
C THR A 6 -14.54 0.46 -23.49
N TYR A 7 -15.08 0.57 -22.29
CA TYR A 7 -14.35 0.98 -21.09
C TYR A 7 -13.14 0.06 -20.82
N GLN A 8 -13.35 -1.26 -20.79
CA GLN A 8 -12.26 -2.22 -20.57
C GLN A 8 -11.16 -2.13 -21.63
N LYS A 9 -11.52 -1.89 -22.90
CA LYS A 9 -10.54 -1.68 -23.98
C LYS A 9 -9.72 -0.40 -23.76
N ARG A 10 -10.36 0.68 -23.32
CA ARG A 10 -9.69 1.94 -22.94
C ARG A 10 -8.70 1.72 -21.80
N ILE A 11 -9.11 1.03 -20.74
CA ILE A 11 -8.25 0.70 -19.60
C ILE A 11 -7.04 -0.13 -20.01
N VAL A 12 -7.20 -1.13 -20.87
CA VAL A 12 -6.07 -1.95 -21.36
C VAL A 12 -5.06 -1.09 -22.14
N LYS A 13 -5.51 -0.06 -22.86
CA LYS A 13 -4.63 0.89 -23.55
C LYS A 13 -3.90 1.78 -22.54
N LEU A 14 -4.62 2.42 -21.63
CA LEU A 14 -4.06 3.31 -20.61
C LEU A 14 -3.10 2.60 -19.66
N ASN A 15 -3.37 1.33 -19.32
CA ASN A 15 -2.52 0.52 -18.45
C ASN A 15 -1.08 0.38 -18.99
N LYS A 16 -0.86 0.52 -20.31
CA LYS A 16 0.46 0.46 -20.94
C LYS A 16 1.23 1.78 -20.85
N SER A 17 0.53 2.90 -20.68
CA SER A 17 1.12 4.25 -20.65
C SER A 17 1.23 4.82 -19.23
N VAL A 18 1.04 4.00 -18.20
CA VAL A 18 1.19 4.44 -16.80
C VAL A 18 2.67 4.62 -16.48
N GLU A 19 3.02 5.81 -15.99
CA GLU A 19 4.39 6.19 -15.65
C GLU A 19 4.93 5.43 -14.43
N ALA A 20 6.26 5.40 -14.34
CA ALA A 20 6.97 4.90 -13.18
C ALA A 20 6.67 5.75 -11.93
N LEU A 21 6.90 5.17 -10.76
CA LEU A 21 6.74 5.88 -9.49
C LEU A 21 7.87 6.90 -9.32
N SER A 22 7.55 8.10 -8.83
CA SER A 22 8.57 9.11 -8.54
C SER A 22 9.39 8.76 -7.29
N GLU A 23 10.61 9.26 -7.22
CA GLU A 23 11.53 9.01 -6.11
C GLU A 23 11.00 9.53 -4.77
N ASN A 24 10.34 10.69 -4.77
CA ASN A 24 9.74 11.29 -3.57
C ASN A 24 8.69 10.36 -2.92
N ILE A 25 7.85 9.72 -3.74
CA ILE A 25 6.84 8.78 -3.23
C ILE A 25 7.52 7.53 -2.65
N ILE A 26 8.61 7.09 -3.28
CA ILE A 26 9.41 5.96 -2.79
C ILE A 26 10.00 6.27 -1.42
N GLU A 27 10.58 7.45 -1.22
CA GLU A 27 11.16 7.87 0.05
C GLU A 27 10.11 7.97 1.15
N TRP A 28 8.96 8.61 0.86
CA TRP A 28 7.83 8.64 1.78
C TRP A 28 7.35 7.22 2.14
N ALA A 29 7.23 6.33 1.16
CA ALA A 29 6.74 4.97 1.39
C ALA A 29 7.68 4.15 2.30
N LYS A 30 9.00 4.37 2.22
CA LYS A 30 9.98 3.71 3.11
C LYS A 30 9.76 4.03 4.59
N GLU A 31 9.21 5.21 4.86
CA GLU A 31 9.03 5.76 6.20
C GLU A 31 7.60 5.53 6.73
N SER A 32 6.59 5.71 5.89
CA SER A 32 5.18 5.65 6.30
C SER A 32 4.55 4.27 6.13
N ALA A 33 4.89 3.55 5.07
CA ALA A 33 4.17 2.32 4.71
C ALA A 33 4.66 1.07 5.45
N ILE A 34 5.83 1.14 6.10
CA ILE A 34 6.40 0.02 6.85
C ILE A 34 6.37 0.33 8.33
N THR A 35 5.68 -0.50 9.10
CA THR A 35 5.77 -0.42 10.56
C THR A 35 7.16 -0.86 11.02
N HIS A 36 8.00 0.10 11.40
CA HIS A 36 9.36 -0.19 11.82
C HIS A 36 9.40 -1.04 13.10
N PRO A 37 10.28 -2.06 13.16
CA PRO A 37 10.30 -3.03 14.25
C PRO A 37 11.22 -2.61 15.39
N ALA A 38 10.97 -3.18 16.57
CA ALA A 38 11.93 -3.30 17.66
C ALA A 38 12.01 -4.77 18.06
N VAL A 39 13.20 -5.38 17.97
CA VAL A 39 13.34 -6.83 18.13
C VAL A 39 13.65 -7.16 19.58
N ARG A 40 12.68 -7.78 20.26
CA ARG A 40 12.82 -8.23 21.64
C ARG A 40 13.57 -9.55 21.70
N ARG A 41 14.67 -9.55 22.43
CA ARG A 41 15.54 -10.71 22.71
C ARG A 41 15.31 -11.19 24.14
N LYS A 42 16.07 -12.20 24.55
CA LYS A 42 16.09 -12.70 25.93
C LYS A 42 16.36 -11.55 26.91
N ASN A 43 15.86 -11.70 28.14
CA ASN A 43 16.00 -10.72 29.23
C ASN A 43 15.38 -9.35 28.90
N ASN A 44 14.34 -9.31 28.06
CA ASN A 44 13.62 -8.08 27.65
C ASN A 44 14.49 -7.02 26.95
N VAL A 45 15.67 -7.41 26.45
CA VAL A 45 16.52 -6.53 25.65
C VAL A 45 15.90 -6.35 24.28
N THR A 46 15.47 -5.14 23.97
CA THR A 46 14.81 -4.76 22.72
C THR A 46 15.77 -3.93 21.86
N VAL A 47 16.08 -4.42 20.67
CA VAL A 47 17.03 -3.77 19.76
C VAL A 47 16.29 -3.08 18.62
N CYS A 48 16.58 -1.80 18.38
CA CYS A 48 16.07 -1.09 17.21
C CYS A 48 16.90 -1.43 15.97
N PRO A 49 16.33 -2.04 14.91
CA PRO A 49 17.09 -2.34 13.69
C PRO A 49 17.44 -1.11 12.85
N MET A 50 16.81 0.04 13.11
CA MET A 50 17.08 1.29 12.40
C MET A 50 18.39 1.96 12.84
N CYS A 51 18.65 2.06 14.15
CA CYS A 51 19.85 2.71 14.68
C CYS A 51 20.81 1.73 15.37
N GLY A 52 20.35 0.52 15.72
CA GLY A 52 21.13 -0.47 16.47
C GLY A 52 21.09 -0.28 17.99
N ASN A 53 20.38 0.72 18.51
CA ASN A 53 20.28 0.96 19.95
C ASN A 53 19.59 -0.22 20.65
N ALA A 54 20.14 -0.63 21.79
CA ALA A 54 19.59 -1.67 22.65
C ALA A 54 18.96 -1.02 23.88
N MET A 55 17.69 -1.33 24.11
CA MET A 55 16.87 -0.75 25.16
C MET A 55 16.28 -1.87 26.01
N VAL A 56 16.16 -1.67 27.33
CA VAL A 56 15.47 -2.61 28.20
C VAL A 56 14.11 -2.02 28.54
N TYR A 57 13.05 -2.69 28.10
CA TYR A 57 11.68 -2.31 28.46
C TYR A 57 11.12 -3.31 29.46
N ALA A 58 10.62 -2.82 30.59
CA ALA A 58 9.87 -3.65 31.52
C ALA A 58 8.46 -3.89 30.96
N GLY A 59 8.01 -5.15 30.93
CA GLY A 59 6.64 -5.53 30.58
C GLY A 59 6.41 -6.00 29.13
N ASN A 60 5.14 -6.03 28.73
CA ASN A 60 4.66 -6.58 27.45
C ASN A 60 4.16 -5.49 26.48
N ALA A 61 4.82 -4.33 26.49
CA ALA A 61 4.47 -3.24 25.59
C ALA A 61 4.59 -3.67 24.12
N ARG A 62 3.55 -3.39 23.31
CA ARG A 62 3.53 -3.69 21.87
C ARG A 62 4.19 -2.62 21.02
N LYS A 63 4.36 -1.40 21.56
CA LYS A 63 5.02 -0.27 20.92
C LYS A 63 6.02 0.35 21.88
N VAL A 64 7.16 0.77 21.36
CA VAL A 64 8.24 1.39 22.12
C VAL A 64 8.81 2.56 21.34
N LYS A 65 9.25 3.62 22.02
CA LYS A 65 9.90 4.77 21.38
C LYS A 65 11.40 4.64 21.50
N CYS A 66 12.13 4.56 20.39
CA CYS A 66 13.59 4.55 20.47
C CYS A 66 14.11 5.93 20.89
N LEU A 67 14.95 6.01 21.92
CA LEU A 67 15.50 7.29 22.38
C LEU A 67 16.59 7.86 21.45
N GLU A 68 17.19 7.02 20.60
CA GLU A 68 18.27 7.43 19.70
C GLU A 68 17.75 7.99 18.37
N CYS A 69 16.74 7.34 17.79
CA CYS A 69 16.16 7.75 16.51
C CYS A 69 14.75 8.35 16.65
N GLU A 70 14.26 8.48 17.87
CA GLU A 70 12.94 9.03 18.25
C GLU A 70 11.72 8.36 17.61
N ARG A 71 11.92 7.28 16.85
CA ARG A 71 10.86 6.56 16.15
C ARG A 71 10.05 5.70 17.10
N THR A 72 8.75 5.66 16.87
CA THR A 72 7.85 4.69 17.49
C THR A 72 7.94 3.38 16.71
N LEU A 73 8.30 2.31 17.41
CA LEU A 73 8.59 1.00 16.83
C LEU A 73 7.60 -0.04 17.38
N GLN A 74 7.24 -1.00 16.55
CA GLN A 74 6.44 -2.15 16.97
C GLN A 74 7.33 -3.28 17.47
N VAL A 75 7.04 -3.79 18.65
CA VAL A 75 7.83 -4.89 19.24
C VAL A 75 7.54 -6.20 18.51
N ILE A 76 8.60 -6.88 18.08
CA ILE A 76 8.57 -8.20 17.44
C ILE A 76 9.50 -9.13 18.21
N GLU A 77 9.04 -10.35 18.51
CA GLU A 77 9.88 -11.36 19.17
C GLU A 77 11.02 -11.84 18.28
N ALA A 78 12.16 -12.18 18.91
CA ALA A 78 13.33 -12.68 18.19
C ALA A 78 13.04 -13.91 17.31
N ASP A 79 12.11 -14.78 17.70
CA ASP A 79 11.79 -15.98 16.93
C ASP A 79 10.94 -15.63 15.69
N THR A 80 9.98 -14.72 15.82
CA THR A 80 9.26 -14.15 14.67
C THR A 80 10.21 -13.38 13.75
N TRP A 81 11.16 -12.62 14.31
CA TRP A 81 12.17 -11.91 13.53
C TRP A 81 13.04 -12.87 12.68
N LYS A 82 13.43 -14.01 13.25
CA LYS A 82 14.18 -15.05 12.55
C LYS A 82 13.33 -15.70 11.46
N SER A 83 12.06 -16.01 11.72
CA SER A 83 11.19 -16.68 10.75
C SER A 83 10.95 -15.83 9.50
N ILE A 84 10.79 -14.51 9.68
CA ILE A 84 10.67 -13.55 8.57
C ILE A 84 12.02 -13.12 7.99
N LYS A 85 13.14 -13.68 8.50
CA LYS A 85 14.52 -13.35 8.08
C LYS A 85 14.81 -11.85 8.08
N GLY A 86 14.26 -11.12 9.07
CA GLY A 86 14.36 -9.67 9.17
C GLY A 86 13.71 -8.90 8.02
N THR A 87 12.74 -9.50 7.31
CA THR A 87 12.00 -8.85 6.23
C THR A 87 10.63 -8.42 6.72
N LEU A 88 10.31 -7.14 6.57
CA LEU A 88 8.98 -6.59 6.80
C LEU A 88 8.35 -6.18 5.48
N LYS A 89 7.02 -6.16 5.46
CA LYS A 89 6.23 -5.74 4.30
C LYS A 89 5.20 -4.69 4.74
N GLY A 90 4.81 -3.86 3.78
CA GLY A 90 3.78 -2.85 3.92
C GLY A 90 3.11 -2.59 2.58
N TRP A 91 1.98 -1.91 2.61
CA TRP A 91 1.27 -1.48 1.42
C TRP A 91 1.10 0.03 1.43
N PHE A 92 1.27 0.62 0.26
CA PHE A 92 0.98 2.03 0.05
C PHE A 92 0.29 2.24 -1.29
N SER A 93 -0.41 3.36 -1.41
CA SER A 93 -1.11 3.70 -2.63
C SER A 93 -0.96 5.17 -3.00
N THR A 94 -1.09 5.45 -4.29
CA THR A 94 -1.11 6.80 -4.84
C THR A 94 -2.45 7.04 -5.52
N LEU A 95 -3.03 8.21 -5.30
CA LEU A 95 -4.28 8.63 -5.93
C LEU A 95 -3.98 9.71 -6.97
N GLY A 96 -4.35 9.44 -8.22
CA GLY A 96 -4.11 10.35 -9.34
C GLY A 96 -5.24 10.32 -10.36
N VAL A 97 -5.11 11.16 -11.39
CA VAL A 97 -6.04 11.20 -12.52
C VAL A 97 -5.29 10.90 -13.81
N ILE A 98 -5.79 9.94 -14.60
CA ILE A 98 -5.22 9.60 -15.91
C ILE A 98 -6.35 9.63 -16.93
N ASP A 99 -6.22 10.49 -17.96
CA ASP A 99 -7.20 10.58 -19.05
C ASP A 99 -8.65 10.80 -18.54
N GLY A 100 -8.81 11.62 -17.48
CA GLY A 100 -10.09 11.91 -16.85
C GLY A 100 -10.67 10.79 -15.98
N LEU A 101 -9.92 9.71 -15.74
CA LEU A 101 -10.29 8.62 -14.85
C LEU A 101 -9.57 8.77 -13.51
N GLN A 102 -10.27 8.53 -12.41
CA GLN A 102 -9.64 8.39 -11.11
C GLN A 102 -8.86 7.07 -11.07
N VAL A 103 -7.60 7.13 -10.65
CA VAL A 103 -6.72 5.97 -10.56
C VAL A 103 -6.11 5.87 -9.18
N GLN A 104 -6.37 4.74 -8.50
CA GLN A 104 -5.63 4.34 -7.31
C GLN A 104 -4.63 3.26 -7.71
N ARG A 105 -3.33 3.53 -7.55
CA ARG A 105 -2.27 2.54 -7.78
C ARG A 105 -1.80 2.06 -6.42
N THR A 106 -1.76 0.74 -6.23
CA THR A 106 -1.37 0.14 -4.95
C THR A 106 -0.12 -0.71 -5.10
N PHE A 107 0.79 -0.54 -4.16
CA PHE A 107 2.13 -1.10 -4.18
C PHE A 107 2.41 -1.87 -2.90
N GLU A 108 3.19 -2.93 -3.04
CA GLU A 108 3.88 -3.58 -1.93
C GLU A 108 5.27 -2.98 -1.79
N ILE A 109 5.65 -2.65 -0.55
CA ILE A 109 7.03 -2.38 -0.19
C ILE A 109 7.52 -3.44 0.78
N ARG A 110 8.71 -3.97 0.54
CA ARG A 110 9.41 -4.86 1.47
C ARG A 110 10.72 -4.23 1.88
N CYS A 111 11.05 -4.32 3.16
CA CYS A 111 12.33 -3.90 3.71
C CYS A 111 12.99 -5.06 4.43
N ARG A 112 14.18 -5.44 3.98
CA ARG A 112 15.03 -6.42 4.62
C ARG A 112 16.11 -5.73 5.44
N TYR A 113 16.13 -6.02 6.73
CA TYR A 113 17.08 -5.44 7.67
C TYR A 113 18.25 -6.37 7.91
N PHE A 114 19.47 -5.84 7.71
CA PHE A 114 20.70 -6.54 8.03
C PHE A 114 21.26 -5.98 9.34
N MET A 115 21.01 -6.68 10.45
CA MET A 115 21.42 -6.21 11.78
C MET A 115 22.93 -6.10 11.96
N LYS A 116 23.72 -6.94 11.28
CA LYS A 116 25.19 -6.99 11.47
C LYS A 116 25.86 -5.70 10.98
N ASP A 117 25.42 -5.21 9.84
CA ASP A 117 26.02 -4.14 9.06
C ASP A 117 25.09 -2.91 8.95
N ARG A 118 23.95 -2.94 9.67
CA ARG A 118 22.94 -1.89 9.73
C ARG A 118 22.40 -1.46 8.37
N LYS A 119 22.56 -2.27 7.32
CA LYS A 119 22.06 -2.02 5.97
C LYS A 119 20.58 -2.38 5.85
N ARG A 120 19.89 -1.72 4.91
CA ARG A 120 18.51 -2.04 4.53
C ARG A 120 18.41 -2.19 3.03
N GLU A 121 17.72 -3.23 2.59
CA GLU A 121 17.36 -3.42 1.19
C GLU A 121 15.86 -3.23 1.04
N TYR A 122 15.47 -2.35 0.13
CA TYR A 122 14.07 -2.10 -0.18
C TYR A 122 13.72 -2.70 -1.54
N SER A 123 12.55 -3.32 -1.63
CA SER A 123 11.94 -3.69 -2.91
C SER A 123 10.51 -3.17 -2.96
N ILE A 124 10.16 -2.54 -4.08
CA ILE A 124 8.83 -1.98 -4.31
C ILE A 124 8.25 -2.64 -5.55
N ARG A 125 6.96 -2.96 -5.46
CA ARG A 125 6.26 -3.63 -6.53
C ARG A 125 4.82 -3.16 -6.63
N GLU A 126 4.41 -2.77 -7.83
CA GLU A 126 3.01 -2.44 -8.09
C GLU A 126 2.16 -3.71 -8.17
N LEU A 127 1.08 -3.77 -7.38
CA LEU A 127 0.21 -4.93 -7.26
C LEU A 127 -1.04 -4.80 -8.12
N CYS A 128 -1.75 -3.67 -7.97
CA CYS A 128 -3.00 -3.42 -8.65
C CYS A 128 -3.21 -1.92 -8.91
N ARG A 129 -4.10 -1.65 -9.85
CA ARG A 129 -4.61 -0.32 -10.18
C ARG A 129 -6.11 -0.41 -10.28
N HIS A 130 -6.78 0.45 -9.55
CA HIS A 130 -8.21 0.63 -9.65
C HIS A 130 -8.51 1.85 -10.50
N TRP A 131 -9.33 1.66 -11.51
CA TRP A 131 -9.75 2.68 -12.45
C TRP A 131 -11.22 2.96 -12.23
N LEU A 132 -11.54 4.18 -11.79
CA LEU A 132 -12.90 4.64 -11.64
C LEU A 132 -13.16 5.74 -12.66
N SER A 133 -14.21 5.55 -13.44
CA SER A 133 -14.68 6.55 -14.36
C SER A 133 -15.69 7.46 -13.66
N PRO A 134 -15.84 8.73 -14.10
CA PRO A 134 -16.80 9.66 -13.51
C PRO A 134 -18.24 9.13 -13.50
N ASP A 135 -18.60 8.29 -14.47
CA ASP A 135 -19.91 7.61 -14.58
C ASP A 135 -20.11 6.46 -13.56
N GLY A 136 -19.13 6.17 -12.70
CA GLY A 136 -19.17 5.07 -11.74
C GLY A 136 -18.67 3.73 -12.29
N SER A 137 -18.24 3.66 -13.56
CA SER A 137 -17.69 2.42 -14.14
C SER A 137 -16.34 2.06 -13.51
N ILE A 138 -16.20 0.83 -12.99
CA ILE A 138 -14.98 0.34 -12.33
C ILE A 138 -14.28 -0.73 -13.16
N ALA A 139 -12.95 -0.62 -13.24
CA ALA A 139 -12.08 -1.67 -13.77
C ALA A 139 -10.83 -1.81 -12.91
N ILE A 140 -10.34 -3.04 -12.78
CA ILE A 140 -9.14 -3.36 -12.02
C ILE A 140 -8.13 -4.00 -12.96
N THR A 141 -6.92 -3.43 -12.99
CA THR A 141 -5.75 -4.07 -13.60
C THR A 141 -4.80 -4.47 -12.51
N ALA A 142 -4.44 -5.75 -12.41
CA ALA A 142 -3.61 -6.25 -11.33
C ALA A 142 -2.73 -7.42 -11.76
N LEU A 143 -1.67 -7.63 -10.98
CA LEU A 143 -0.89 -8.87 -11.04
C LEU A 143 -1.81 -10.08 -10.83
N PRO A 144 -1.60 -11.19 -11.53
CA PRO A 144 -2.32 -12.42 -11.20
C PRO A 144 -2.02 -12.82 -9.75
N ARG A 145 -3.03 -13.31 -9.03
CA ARG A 145 -2.80 -13.95 -7.74
C ARG A 145 -2.41 -15.41 -7.95
N LEU A 146 -1.51 -15.87 -7.09
CA LEU A 146 -1.31 -17.29 -6.86
C LEU A 146 -2.40 -17.77 -5.90
N MET A 147 -3.02 -18.91 -6.21
CA MET A 147 -3.98 -19.54 -5.31
C MET A 147 -3.23 -20.02 -4.06
N GLY A 148 -3.72 -19.67 -2.87
CA GLY A 148 -3.08 -20.03 -1.62
C GLY A 148 -3.74 -19.39 -0.41
N GLN A 149 -3.22 -19.69 0.77
CA GLN A 149 -3.73 -19.22 2.06
C GLN A 149 -3.46 -17.73 2.31
N PHE A 150 -2.41 -17.18 1.69
CA PHE A 150 -2.02 -15.77 1.88
C PHE A 150 -2.62 -14.89 0.78
N MET A 151 -3.35 -13.86 1.19
CA MET A 151 -4.02 -12.92 0.30
C MET A 151 -3.07 -12.19 -0.65
N ASP A 152 -1.83 -11.94 -0.22
CA ASP A 152 -0.80 -11.20 -0.94
C ASP A 152 0.20 -12.09 -1.70
N SER A 153 -0.26 -13.26 -2.13
CA SER A 153 0.56 -14.18 -2.94
C SER A 153 0.54 -13.76 -4.41
N PHE A 154 1.61 -13.09 -4.84
CA PHE A 154 1.80 -12.65 -6.23
C PHE A 154 3.03 -13.32 -6.87
N PRO A 155 2.96 -13.77 -8.13
CA PRO A 155 4.10 -14.38 -8.81
C PRO A 155 5.15 -13.33 -9.09
N PHE A 156 6.44 -13.64 -8.93
CA PHE A 156 7.54 -12.68 -9.05
C PHE A 156 7.57 -11.96 -10.42
N ASN A 157 7.38 -12.69 -11.52
CA ASN A 157 7.39 -12.15 -12.90
C ASN A 157 5.99 -11.91 -13.49
N GLY A 158 4.99 -11.69 -12.63
CA GLY A 158 3.62 -11.37 -13.06
C GLY A 158 3.53 -10.05 -13.81
N LYS A 159 2.60 -9.97 -14.78
CA LYS A 159 2.23 -8.74 -15.49
C LYS A 159 0.91 -8.19 -14.97
N ILE A 160 0.80 -6.86 -14.88
CA ILE A 160 -0.44 -6.18 -14.52
C ILE A 160 -1.39 -6.22 -15.71
N GLU A 161 -2.51 -6.92 -15.55
CA GLU A 161 -3.49 -7.15 -16.61
C GLU A 161 -4.91 -6.91 -16.09
N LEU A 162 -5.88 -6.74 -17.00
CA LEU A 162 -7.29 -6.57 -16.66
C LEU A 162 -7.86 -7.82 -15.96
N ARG A 163 -8.40 -7.64 -14.75
CA ARG A 163 -8.92 -8.72 -13.87
C ARG A 163 -10.42 -8.66 -13.59
N GLY A 164 -11.11 -7.55 -13.90
CA GLY A 164 -12.56 -7.40 -13.67
C GLY A 164 -12.90 -6.03 -13.07
N SER A 165 -14.07 -5.92 -12.43
CA SER A 165 -14.56 -4.69 -11.78
C SER A 165 -14.49 -4.74 -10.24
N SER A 166 -14.52 -5.92 -9.62
CA SER A 166 -14.23 -6.08 -8.19
C SER A 166 -13.54 -7.42 -7.93
N GLN A 167 -12.51 -7.41 -7.10
CA GLN A 167 -12.01 -8.61 -6.44
C GLN A 167 -11.65 -8.25 -5.01
N MET A 168 -12.34 -8.88 -4.05
CA MET A 168 -12.24 -8.62 -2.61
C MET A 168 -10.81 -8.42 -2.11
N VAL A 169 -9.84 -9.17 -2.66
CA VAL A 169 -8.43 -9.09 -2.24
C VAL A 169 -7.76 -7.80 -2.68
N TYR A 170 -7.96 -7.33 -3.92
CA TYR A 170 -7.36 -6.08 -4.38
C TYR A 170 -7.97 -4.89 -3.67
N ASP A 171 -9.29 -4.94 -3.46
CA ASP A 171 -10.03 -3.91 -2.74
C ASP A 171 -9.53 -3.84 -1.28
N TYR A 172 -9.37 -4.98 -0.62
CA TYR A 172 -8.79 -5.05 0.73
C TYR A 172 -7.36 -4.49 0.80
N ILE A 173 -6.49 -4.85 -0.14
CA ILE A 173 -5.10 -4.36 -0.16
C ILE A 173 -5.07 -2.84 -0.38
N ALA A 174 -5.89 -2.31 -1.29
CA ALA A 174 -5.99 -0.87 -1.52
C ALA A 174 -6.56 -0.11 -0.30
N ASP A 175 -7.57 -0.68 0.36
CA ASP A 175 -8.21 -0.07 1.54
C ASP A 175 -7.33 -0.06 2.80
N ASN A 176 -6.34 -0.96 2.87
CA ASN A 176 -5.38 -1.05 3.98
C ASN A 176 -3.99 -0.50 3.62
N ALA A 177 -3.86 0.12 2.44
CA ALA A 177 -2.62 0.77 2.03
C ALA A 177 -2.54 2.19 2.58
N GLU A 178 -1.35 2.59 3.03
CA GLU A 178 -1.09 3.99 3.37
C GLU A 178 -1.17 4.85 2.12
N VAL A 179 -1.92 5.95 2.16
CA VAL A 179 -2.17 6.79 0.97
C VAL A 179 -1.18 7.95 0.93
N TYR A 180 -0.50 8.13 -0.21
CA TYR A 180 0.41 9.26 -0.40
C TYR A 180 -0.37 10.59 -0.30
N PRO A 181 0.08 11.55 0.52
CA PRO A 181 -0.70 12.74 0.86
C PRO A 181 -0.93 13.71 -0.30
N GLU A 182 0.00 13.76 -1.28
CA GLU A 182 -0.20 14.58 -2.47
C GLU A 182 -0.95 13.75 -3.52
N TYR A 183 -2.25 14.01 -3.64
CA TYR A 183 -3.12 13.28 -4.57
C TYR A 183 -3.87 14.20 -5.51
N GLN A 184 -4.37 13.61 -6.60
CA GLN A 184 -5.27 14.27 -7.54
C GLN A 184 -6.60 13.53 -7.59
N LEU A 185 -7.68 14.31 -7.62
CA LEU A 185 -9.04 13.81 -7.72
C LEU A 185 -9.71 14.34 -8.98
N ILE A 186 -10.56 13.52 -9.59
CA ILE A 186 -11.49 14.02 -10.62
C ILE A 186 -12.43 15.07 -10.02
N PRO A 187 -12.92 16.04 -10.81
CA PRO A 187 -13.73 17.14 -10.29
C PRO A 187 -14.94 16.66 -9.48
N LEU A 188 -15.63 15.60 -9.90
CA LEU A 188 -16.78 15.08 -9.16
C LEU A 188 -16.40 14.71 -7.70
N LEU A 189 -15.31 13.96 -7.54
CA LEU A 189 -14.82 13.56 -6.21
C LEU A 189 -14.29 14.74 -5.39
N SER A 190 -13.64 15.72 -6.02
CA SER A 190 -13.09 16.87 -5.30
C SER A 190 -14.17 17.75 -4.67
N HIS A 191 -15.37 17.81 -5.25
CA HIS A 191 -16.50 18.54 -4.70
C HIS A 191 -17.25 17.74 -3.63
N SER A 192 -17.33 16.41 -3.79
CA SER A 192 -18.11 15.55 -2.89
C SER A 192 -17.39 15.08 -1.63
N LEU A 193 -16.04 14.97 -1.64
CA LEU A 193 -15.27 14.47 -0.49
C LEU A 193 -14.99 15.56 0.55
N THR A 194 -15.27 15.26 1.82
CA THR A 194 -14.92 16.14 2.96
C THR A 194 -13.42 16.08 3.29
N LEU A 195 -12.93 17.01 4.11
CA LEU A 195 -11.53 16.97 4.61
C LEU A 195 -11.23 15.68 5.39
N GLU A 196 -12.19 15.13 6.14
CA GLU A 196 -12.01 13.88 6.87
C GLU A 196 -11.93 12.68 5.92
N ASP A 197 -12.73 12.67 4.85
CA ASP A 197 -12.64 11.64 3.80
C ASP A 197 -11.29 11.71 3.06
N ARG A 198 -10.75 12.92 2.94
CA ARG A 198 -9.45 13.23 2.32
C ARG A 198 -8.25 12.82 3.17
N PHE A 199 -8.33 12.99 4.50
CA PHE A 199 -7.21 12.74 5.42
C PHE A 199 -7.26 11.36 6.10
N GLY A 200 -8.44 10.78 6.27
CA GLY A 200 -8.61 9.55 7.07
C GLY A 200 -8.78 8.27 6.25
N TYR A 201 -9.27 8.35 5.00
CA TYR A 201 -9.80 7.17 4.34
C TYR A 201 -9.75 7.21 2.80
N GLY A 202 -8.60 7.43 2.18
CA GLY A 202 -8.39 7.20 0.72
C GLY A 202 -8.53 5.73 0.27
N ARG A 203 -9.45 5.00 0.90
CA ARG A 203 -9.91 3.65 0.64
C ARG A 203 -10.68 3.63 -0.66
N GLN A 204 -10.35 2.65 -1.49
CA GLN A 204 -10.98 2.43 -2.77
C GLN A 204 -12.49 2.26 -2.64
N THR A 205 -12.96 1.56 -1.61
CA THR A 205 -14.39 1.34 -1.39
C THR A 205 -15.15 2.62 -1.02
N ASN A 206 -14.49 3.58 -0.37
CA ASN A 206 -15.11 4.88 -0.07
C ASN A 206 -15.19 5.76 -1.32
N LEU A 207 -14.15 5.77 -2.16
CA LEU A 207 -14.17 6.50 -3.43
C LEU A 207 -15.31 6.03 -4.34
N GLN A 208 -15.57 4.71 -4.38
CA GLN A 208 -16.70 4.15 -5.12
C GLN A 208 -18.05 4.62 -4.57
N LYS A 209 -18.26 4.50 -3.25
CA LYS A 209 -19.51 4.92 -2.62
C LYS A 209 -19.83 6.40 -2.85
N VAL A 210 -18.80 7.25 -2.76
CA VAL A 210 -18.98 8.70 -2.96
C VAL A 210 -19.33 9.01 -4.42
N LEU A 211 -18.72 8.31 -5.39
CA LEU A 211 -19.12 8.42 -6.80
C LEU A 211 -20.56 7.97 -7.04
N ASP A 212 -20.95 6.84 -6.46
CA ASP A 212 -22.32 6.31 -6.60
C ASP A 212 -23.34 7.29 -6.02
N ILE A 213 -23.06 7.89 -4.86
CA ILE A 213 -23.93 8.92 -4.26
C ILE A 213 -23.99 10.15 -5.18
N ALA A 214 -22.83 10.67 -5.60
CA ALA A 214 -22.77 11.88 -6.43
C ALA A 214 -23.54 11.71 -7.75
N ASN A 215 -23.46 10.54 -8.37
CA ASN A 215 -24.17 10.22 -9.62
C ASN A 215 -25.68 10.00 -9.42
N ASN A 216 -26.12 9.57 -8.23
CA ASN A 216 -27.54 9.43 -7.91
C ASN A 216 -28.20 10.76 -7.46
N THR A 217 -27.41 11.80 -7.21
CA THR A 217 -27.90 13.13 -6.77
C THR A 217 -28.01 14.14 -7.93
N GLN A 218 -27.58 13.76 -9.14
CA GLN A 218 -27.71 14.52 -10.40
C GLN A 218 -28.89 13.98 -11.22
#